data_AF-A0A6P1Q765-F1
#
_entry.id   AF-A0A6P1Q765-F1
#
_cell.length_a   1.000
_cell.length_b   1.000
_cell.length_c   1.000
_cell.angle_alpha   90.00
_cell.angle_beta   90.00
_cell.angle_gamma   90.00
#
_symmetry.space_group_name_H-M   'P 1'
#
loop_
_entity.id
_entity.type
_entity.pdbx_description
1 polymer ?
#
loop_
_entity_poly.entity_id
_entity_poly.type
_entity_poly.pdbx_seq_one_letter_code
_entity_poly.pdbx_strand_id
1 'polypeptide(L)'
;MTNQELYELVSKYISKDYEGYLNLNGVNKIAGFKSDKDNELRIMKIHYENVKQSGLQVIGINSLIAELTDFHESNVYLINVRNDNYFFKFYFDLLLKKNLGYIIIKLRKKTRKNYVGGKKFSA
;
A
#
# COMPACT_ATOMS: atom_id res chain seq x y z
N MET A 1 7.04 0.97 -17.59
CA MET A 1 7.04 2.33 -17.01
C MET A 1 8.32 2.52 -16.22
N THR A 2 8.89 3.72 -16.26
CA THR A 2 10.01 4.13 -15.42
C THR A 2 9.52 4.46 -14.01
N ASN A 3 10.44 4.55 -13.05
CA ASN A 3 10.09 4.99 -11.70
C ASN A 3 9.48 6.39 -11.70
N GLN A 4 9.96 7.30 -12.56
CA GLN A 4 9.43 8.66 -12.68
C GLN A 4 7.97 8.66 -13.14
N GLU A 5 7.63 7.88 -14.17
CA GLU A 5 6.25 7.76 -14.67
C GLU A 5 5.30 7.18 -13.62
N LEU A 6 5.78 6.20 -12.84
CA LEU A 6 4.99 5.62 -11.74
C LEU A 6 4.72 6.67 -10.66
N TYR A 7 5.71 7.52 -10.36
CA TYR A 7 5.56 8.61 -9.40
C TYR A 7 4.54 9.66 -9.85
N GLU A 8 4.66 10.13 -11.09
CA GLU A 8 3.72 11.11 -11.66
C GLU A 8 2.29 10.57 -11.63
N LEU A 9 2.12 9.27 -11.93
CA LEU A 9 0.82 8.62 -11.88
C LEU A 9 0.25 8.59 -10.46
N VAL A 10 1.00 8.16 -9.44
CA VAL A 10 0.47 8.13 -8.06
C VAL A 10 0.21 9.52 -7.50
N SER A 11 1.07 10.50 -7.80
CA SER A 11 0.88 11.89 -7.36
C SER A 11 -0.38 12.53 -7.94
N LYS A 12 -0.78 12.15 -9.18
CA LYS A 12 -2.03 12.60 -9.79
C LYS A 12 -3.27 12.14 -9.01
N TYR A 13 -3.20 10.99 -8.36
CA TYR A 13 -4.38 10.29 -7.81
C TYR A 13 -4.45 10.26 -6.28
N ILE A 14 -3.38 10.62 -5.58
CA ILE A 14 -3.42 10.75 -4.12
C ILE A 14 -4.28 11.97 -3.71
N SER A 15 -4.98 11.89 -2.58
CA SER A 15 -5.65 13.08 -2.02
C SER A 15 -4.61 14.13 -1.63
N LYS A 16 -4.95 15.41 -1.79
CA LYS A 16 -4.14 16.54 -1.32
C LYS A 16 -3.83 16.46 0.18
N ASP A 17 -4.73 15.86 0.96
CA ASP A 17 -4.53 15.66 2.41
C ASP A 17 -3.36 14.73 2.72
N TYR A 18 -2.97 13.88 1.77
CA TYR A 18 -1.95 12.84 1.93
C TYR A 18 -0.77 12.98 0.98
N GLU A 19 -0.82 13.94 0.04
CA GLU A 19 0.26 14.23 -0.90
C GLU A 19 1.59 14.49 -0.18
N GLY A 20 1.55 15.24 0.94
CA GLY A 20 2.73 15.49 1.76
C GLY A 20 3.36 14.24 2.39
N TYR A 21 2.64 13.11 2.45
CA TYR A 21 3.19 11.84 2.92
C TYR A 21 3.97 11.09 1.84
N LEU A 22 3.67 11.33 0.55
CA LEU A 22 4.50 10.92 -0.58
C LEU A 22 5.73 11.83 -0.64
N ASN A 23 6.60 11.66 0.36
CA ASN A 23 7.91 12.29 0.56
C ASN A 23 8.29 13.43 -0.39
N LEU A 24 8.12 14.66 0.09
CA LEU A 24 8.54 15.89 -0.57
C LEU A 24 10.08 16.06 -0.69
N ASN A 25 10.93 15.17 -0.13
CA ASN A 25 12.40 15.34 -0.07
C ASN A 25 13.26 14.04 0.03
N GLY A 26 12.80 12.85 -0.40
CA GLY A 26 13.60 11.63 -0.22
C GLY A 26 13.44 10.52 -1.27
N VAL A 27 14.36 9.54 -1.20
CA VAL A 27 14.47 8.40 -2.12
C VAL A 27 13.39 7.35 -1.80
N ASN A 28 12.13 7.54 -2.24
CA ASN A 28 11.15 6.46 -2.07
C ASN A 28 11.47 5.30 -3.01
N LYS A 29 11.22 4.10 -2.50
CA LYS A 29 11.23 2.89 -3.31
C LYS A 29 9.86 2.77 -3.97
N ILE A 30 9.85 2.74 -5.30
CA ILE A 30 8.64 2.57 -6.09
C ILE A 30 8.74 1.31 -6.91
N ALA A 31 7.63 0.57 -7.03
CA ALA A 31 7.53 -0.61 -7.88
C ALA A 31 6.12 -0.73 -8.44
N GLY A 32 6.03 -0.99 -9.73
CA GLY A 32 4.79 -1.24 -10.46
C GLY A 32 4.73 -2.68 -10.95
N PHE A 33 3.62 -3.39 -10.71
CA PHE A 33 3.46 -4.76 -11.19
C PHE A 33 1.99 -5.18 -11.28
N LYS A 34 1.70 -6.14 -12.17
CA LYS A 34 0.39 -6.77 -12.30
C LYS A 34 0.17 -7.77 -11.16
N SER A 35 -1.05 -7.81 -10.63
CA SER A 35 -1.45 -8.76 -9.60
C SER A 35 -2.85 -9.30 -9.85
N ASP A 36 -3.12 -10.48 -9.34
CA ASP A 36 -4.44 -11.11 -9.34
C ASP A 36 -5.38 -10.35 -8.39
N LYS A 37 -6.53 -9.91 -8.90
CA LYS A 37 -7.48 -9.08 -8.16
C LYS A 37 -8.07 -9.82 -6.96
N ASP A 38 -8.43 -11.09 -7.12
CA ASP A 38 -9.11 -11.84 -6.06
C ASP A 38 -8.17 -12.15 -4.90
N ASN A 39 -6.90 -12.46 -5.18
CA ASN A 39 -5.87 -12.58 -4.17
C ASN A 39 -5.63 -11.25 -3.44
N GLU A 40 -5.60 -10.14 -4.16
CA GLU A 40 -5.47 -8.81 -3.56
C GLU A 40 -6.67 -8.45 -2.67
N LEU A 41 -7.89 -8.70 -3.13
CA LEU A 41 -9.11 -8.51 -2.35
C LEU A 41 -9.08 -9.36 -1.07
N ARG A 42 -8.64 -10.61 -1.15
CA ARG A 42 -8.46 -11.48 0.01
C ARG A 42 -7.44 -10.91 1.00
N ILE A 43 -6.29 -10.43 0.52
CA ILE A 43 -5.26 -9.81 1.37
C ILE A 43 -5.81 -8.54 2.03
N MET A 44 -6.54 -7.70 1.30
CA MET A 44 -7.16 -6.48 1.87
C MET A 44 -8.18 -6.80 2.95
N LYS A 45 -9.04 -7.81 2.76
CA LYS A 45 -9.97 -8.27 3.80
C LYS A 45 -9.25 -8.75 5.06
N ILE A 46 -8.15 -9.50 4.91
CA ILE A 46 -7.31 -9.92 6.05
C ILE A 46 -6.70 -8.70 6.76
N HIS A 47 -6.16 -7.74 6.01
CA HIS A 47 -5.62 -6.51 6.59
C HIS A 47 -6.67 -5.69 7.33
N TYR A 48 -7.89 -5.62 6.81
CA TYR A 48 -9.00 -4.93 7.45
C TYR A 48 -9.35 -5.53 8.80
N GLU A 49 -9.47 -6.87 8.88
CA GLU A 49 -9.73 -7.56 10.16
C GLU A 49 -8.57 -7.39 11.15
N ASN A 50 -7.33 -7.45 10.69
CA ASN A 50 -6.16 -7.19 11.54
C ASN A 50 -6.11 -5.75 12.05
N VAL A 51 -6.50 -4.78 11.23
CA VAL A 51 -6.58 -3.36 11.60
C VAL A 51 -7.60 -3.14 12.70
N LYS A 52 -8.80 -3.74 12.58
CA LYS A 52 -9.82 -3.70 13.64
C LYS A 52 -9.30 -4.22 14.97
N GLN A 53 -8.53 -5.31 14.95
CA GLN A 53 -8.04 -5.97 16.16
C GLN A 53 -6.83 -5.25 16.78
N SER A 54 -5.94 -4.68 15.96
CA SER A 54 -4.62 -4.18 16.41
C SER A 54 -4.56 -2.67 16.64
N GLY A 55 -5.60 -1.91 16.25
CA GLY A 55 -5.60 -0.44 16.29
C GLY A 55 -4.64 0.21 15.29
N LEU A 56 -4.10 -0.55 14.33
CA LEU A 56 -3.28 -0.01 13.25
C LEU A 56 -4.14 0.90 12.36
N GLN A 57 -3.66 2.12 12.10
CA GLN A 57 -4.37 3.03 11.20
C GLN A 57 -4.00 2.73 9.74
N VAL A 58 -5.00 2.34 8.96
CA VAL A 58 -4.90 2.18 7.50
C VAL A 58 -5.99 3.01 6.84
N ILE A 59 -5.57 3.93 5.99
CA ILE A 59 -6.47 4.84 5.27
C ILE A 59 -6.91 4.16 3.96
N GLY A 60 -8.16 4.34 3.56
CA GLY A 60 -8.67 3.93 2.23
C GLY A 60 -9.05 2.46 2.08
N ILE A 61 -8.89 1.63 3.12
CA ILE A 61 -9.10 0.18 3.02
C ILE A 61 -10.55 -0.23 2.72
N ASN A 62 -11.53 0.44 3.34
CA ASN A 62 -12.94 0.12 3.13
C ASN A 62 -13.40 0.43 1.70
N SER A 63 -13.07 1.63 1.21
CA SER A 63 -13.39 2.06 -0.15
C SER A 63 -12.70 1.18 -1.19
N LEU A 64 -11.44 0.79 -0.94
CA LEU A 64 -10.72 -0.10 -1.83
C LEU A 64 -11.34 -1.51 -1.89
N ILE A 65 -11.76 -2.07 -0.74
CA ILE A 65 -12.41 -3.39 -0.71
C ILE A 65 -13.71 -3.36 -1.52
N ALA A 66 -14.52 -2.31 -1.39
CA ALA A 66 -15.73 -2.15 -2.17
C ALA A 66 -15.41 -2.09 -3.67
N GLU A 67 -14.48 -1.22 -4.08
CA GLU A 67 -14.14 -1.06 -5.50
C GLU A 67 -13.55 -2.35 -6.11
N LEU A 68 -12.68 -3.08 -5.39
CA LEU A 68 -12.13 -4.36 -5.84
C LEU A 68 -13.17 -5.48 -5.90
N THR A 69 -14.25 -5.37 -5.12
CA THR A 69 -15.37 -6.33 -5.17
C THR A 69 -16.18 -6.12 -6.44
N ASP A 70 -16.43 -4.87 -6.81
CA ASP A 70 -17.23 -4.51 -7.98
C ASP A 70 -16.42 -4.51 -9.29
N PHE A 71 -15.08 -4.53 -9.20
CA PHE A 71 -14.20 -4.57 -10.36
C PHE A 71 -14.22 -5.95 -11.06
N HIS A 72 -14.58 -5.95 -12.34
CA HIS A 72 -14.83 -7.17 -13.12
C HIS A 72 -13.59 -7.80 -13.76
N GLU A 73 -12.47 -7.09 -13.88
CA GLU A 73 -11.26 -7.68 -14.45
C GLU A 73 -10.58 -8.63 -13.47
N SER A 74 -9.94 -9.67 -13.98
CA SER A 74 -9.24 -10.66 -13.14
C SER A 74 -7.96 -10.12 -12.52
N ASN A 75 -7.40 -9.04 -13.06
CA ASN A 75 -6.12 -8.52 -12.62
C ASN A 75 -6.17 -7.00 -12.44
N VAL A 76 -5.32 -6.52 -11.56
CA VAL A 76 -5.10 -5.10 -11.27
C VAL A 76 -3.63 -4.76 -11.48
N TYR A 77 -3.36 -3.50 -11.79
CA TYR A 77 -2.00 -2.98 -11.74
C TYR A 77 -1.77 -2.30 -10.40
N LEU A 78 -0.70 -2.71 -9.72
CA LEU A 78 -0.32 -2.19 -8.41
C LEU A 78 0.86 -1.26 -8.54
N ILE A 79 0.78 -0.13 -7.83
CA ILE A 79 1.94 0.73 -7.60
C ILE A 79 2.19 0.82 -6.10
N ASN A 80 3.31 0.26 -5.68
CA ASN A 80 3.78 0.34 -4.31
C ASN A 80 4.76 1.50 -4.20
N VAL A 81 4.51 2.41 -3.27
CA VAL A 81 5.47 3.44 -2.88
C VAL A 81 5.82 3.24 -1.41
N ARG A 82 7.11 3.22 -1.10
CA ARG A 82 7.58 3.07 0.28
C ARG A 82 8.61 4.12 0.62
N ASN A 83 8.36 4.82 1.71
CA ASN A 83 9.35 5.66 2.38
C ASN A 83 9.57 5.18 3.82
N ASP A 84 10.30 5.97 4.60
CA ASP A 84 10.66 5.60 5.98
C ASP A 84 9.47 5.52 6.93
N ASN A 85 8.40 6.29 6.64
CA ASN A 85 7.27 6.47 7.53
C ASN A 85 5.98 5.83 7.01
N TYR A 86 5.87 5.61 5.70
CA TYR A 86 4.63 5.21 5.04
C TYR A 86 4.87 4.19 3.94
N PHE A 87 3.89 3.29 3.82
CA PHE A 87 3.73 2.41 2.68
C PHE A 87 2.40 2.72 1.99
N PHE A 88 2.48 3.06 0.72
CA PHE A 88 1.35 3.34 -0.15
C PHE A 88 1.21 2.18 -1.12
N LYS A 89 -0.03 1.78 -1.34
CA LYS A 89 -0.36 0.78 -2.35
C LYS A 89 -1.55 1.28 -3.15
N PHE A 90 -1.31 1.61 -4.41
CA PHE A 90 -2.30 2.09 -5.35
C PHE A 90 -2.74 0.95 -6.26
N TYR A 91 -4.02 0.95 -6.60
CA TYR A 91 -4.66 -0.07 -7.42
C TYR A 91 -5.25 0.60 -8.66
N PHE A 92 -4.89 0.09 -9.83
CA PHE A 92 -5.37 0.59 -11.11
C PHE A 92 -5.94 -0.56 -11.95
N ASP A 93 -6.74 -0.21 -12.95
CA ASP A 93 -6.97 -1.09 -14.09
C ASP A 93 -5.66 -1.37 -14.85
N LEU A 94 -5.65 -2.42 -15.67
CA LEU A 94 -4.44 -2.80 -16.41
C LEU A 94 -3.99 -1.74 -17.42
N LEU A 95 -4.91 -0.87 -17.87
CA LEU A 95 -4.62 0.21 -18.80
C LEU A 95 -4.16 1.51 -18.09
N LEU A 96 -4.11 1.53 -16.76
CA LEU A 96 -3.71 2.69 -15.94
C LEU A 96 -4.57 3.93 -16.18
N LYS A 97 -5.82 3.74 -16.63
CA LYS A 97 -6.79 4.81 -16.90
C LYS A 97 -7.67 5.09 -15.69
N LYS A 98 -7.96 4.08 -14.87
CA LYS A 98 -8.84 4.16 -13.71
C LYS A 98 -8.06 3.79 -12.44
N ASN A 99 -8.03 4.72 -11.49
CA ASN A 99 -7.63 4.42 -10.12
C ASN A 99 -8.80 3.73 -9.40
N LEU A 100 -8.59 2.51 -8.91
CA LEU A 100 -9.54 1.74 -8.10
C LEU A 100 -9.45 2.10 -6.61
N GLY A 101 -8.38 2.81 -6.22
CA GLY A 101 -8.18 3.28 -4.86
C GLY A 101 -6.75 3.04 -4.40
N TYR A 102 -6.46 3.52 -3.19
CA TYR A 102 -5.18 3.30 -2.56
C TYR A 102 -5.35 3.11 -1.06
N ILE A 103 -4.37 2.45 -0.47
CA ILE A 103 -4.19 2.41 0.97
C ILE A 103 -2.92 3.13 1.39
N ILE A 104 -2.99 3.75 2.56
CA ILE A 104 -1.84 4.34 3.23
C ILE A 104 -1.67 3.65 4.58
N ILE A 105 -0.51 3.02 4.75
CA ILE A 105 -0.13 2.32 5.98
C ILE A 105 1.02 3.09 6.62
N LYS A 106 0.81 3.56 7.85
CA LYS A 106 1.90 4.14 8.65
C LYS A 106 2.83 3.03 9.15
N LEU A 107 4.11 3.12 8.78
CA LEU A 107 5.13 2.19 9.21
C LEU A 107 5.54 2.52 10.65
N ARG A 108 5.61 1.48 11.50
CA ARG A 108 6.20 1.64 12.84
C ARG A 108 7.71 1.83 12.67
N LYS A 109 8.26 2.94 13.18
CA LYS A 109 9.72 3.07 13.34
C LYS A 109 10.19 1.90 14.18
N LYS A 110 11.08 1.05 13.64
CA LYS A 110 11.77 0.04 14.44
C LYS A 110 12.66 0.77 15.46
N THR A 111 12.14 1.05 16.65
CA THR A 111 13.01 1.30 17.80
C THR A 111 13.82 0.04 18.02
N ARG A 112 15.15 0.15 18.18
CA ARG A 112 16.11 -0.97 18.31
C ARG A 112 15.74 -2.07 19.35
N LYS A 113 14.70 -1.86 20.17
CA LYS A 113 14.19 -2.81 21.17
C LYS A 113 13.32 -3.96 20.65
N ASN A 114 12.88 -3.98 19.39
CA ASN A 114 12.04 -5.08 18.87
C ASN A 114 12.84 -6.14 18.08
N TYR A 115 13.99 -6.54 18.60
CA TYR A 115 14.63 -7.81 18.23
C TYR A 115 14.04 -8.91 19.13
N VAL A 116 12.96 -9.54 18.69
CA VAL A 116 12.59 -10.89 19.16
C VAL A 116 12.83 -11.82 17.98
N GLY A 117 14.00 -12.45 17.97
CA GLY A 117 14.43 -13.28 16.86
C GLY A 117 15.93 -13.60 16.85
N GLY A 118 16.56 -13.68 18.02
CA GLY A 118 17.85 -14.31 18.20
C GLY A 118 17.73 -15.26 19.36
N LYS A 119 17.62 -16.57 19.10
CA LYS A 119 17.78 -17.60 20.12
C LYS A 119 19.08 -17.32 20.88
N LYS A 120 19.00 -17.02 22.18
CA LYS A 120 20.05 -17.37 23.13
C LYS A 120 19.48 -18.49 23.99
N PHE A 121 19.86 -19.71 23.65
CA PHE A 121 19.85 -20.77 24.65
C PHE A 121 21.12 -20.59 25.47
N SER A 122 20.95 -20.35 26.77
CA SER A 122 21.98 -20.54 27.78
C SER A 122 21.41 -21.56 28.77
N ALA A 123 21.95 -22.78 28.70
CA ALA A 123 21.99 -23.69 29.84
C ALA A 123 23.33 -23.44 30.55
#